data_AF-A0A1Y2VMG2-F1
#
_entry.id   AF-A0A1Y2VMG2-F1
#
_cell.length_a   1.000
_cell.length_b   1.000
_cell.length_c   1.000
_cell.angle_alpha   90.00
_cell.angle_beta   90.00
_cell.angle_gamma   90.00
#
_symmetry.space_group_name_H-M   'P 1'
#
loop_
_entity.id
_entity.type
_entity.pdbx_description
1 polymer ?
#
loop_
_entity_poly.entity_id
_entity_poly.type
_entity_poly.pdbx_seq_one_letter_code
_entity_poly.pdbx_strand_id
1 'polypeptide(L)'
;MPYNTTAIPPRKEVTGQTQLPLSRVKKIVAQDEDISICSNNAAFVITLATEMFIQYLAEEGLNMARTERKPRRNIQYKDLAAAVAAKENLEFLEDVIPKTVPFKKIQAEAAATRAQL
;
A
#
# COMPACT_ATOMS: atom_id res chain seq x y z
N MET A 1 32.13 -4.11 -1.40
CA MET A 1 31.38 -5.35 -1.68
C MET A 1 30.15 -4.99 -2.51
N PRO A 2 29.84 -5.66 -3.62
CA PRO A 2 28.60 -5.40 -4.34
C PRO A 2 27.40 -5.81 -3.47
N TYR A 3 26.39 -4.96 -3.39
CA TYR A 3 25.16 -5.28 -2.67
C TYR A 3 24.47 -6.46 -3.35
N ASN A 4 24.11 -7.48 -2.58
CA ASN A 4 23.35 -8.60 -3.07
C ASN A 4 21.91 -8.15 -3.40
N THR A 5 21.56 -8.13 -4.69
CA THR A 5 20.23 -7.75 -5.19
C THR A 5 19.35 -8.96 -5.50
N THR A 6 19.75 -10.17 -5.08
CA THR A 6 18.89 -11.35 -5.23
C THR A 6 17.66 -11.21 -4.34
N ALA A 7 16.48 -11.45 -4.92
CA ALA A 7 15.24 -11.41 -4.17
C ALA A 7 15.27 -12.50 -3.09
N ILE A 8 15.09 -12.10 -1.83
CA ILE A 8 15.00 -13.05 -0.72
C ILE A 8 13.68 -13.81 -0.89
N PRO A 9 13.70 -15.13 -1.10
CA PRO A 9 12.47 -15.89 -1.28
C PRO A 9 11.64 -15.81 0.01
N PRO A 10 10.31 -15.71 -0.08
CA PRO A 10 9.46 -15.74 1.10
C PRO A 10 9.68 -17.07 1.85
N ARG A 11 9.84 -16.99 3.18
CA ARG A 11 10.00 -18.18 4.01
C ARG A 11 8.73 -19.02 3.93
N LYS A 12 8.88 -20.28 3.49
CA LYS A 12 7.76 -21.24 3.39
C LYS A 12 7.44 -21.95 4.71
N GLU A 13 8.36 -21.93 5.67
CA GLU A 13 8.21 -22.63 6.95
C GLU A 13 7.57 -21.74 8.02
N VAL A 14 6.66 -22.31 8.80
CA VAL A 14 6.03 -21.67 9.95
C VAL A 14 7.03 -21.59 11.11
N THR A 15 7.68 -20.44 11.27
CA THR A 15 8.69 -20.24 12.32
C THR A 15 8.12 -19.78 13.67
N GLY A 16 6.81 -19.52 13.75
CA GLY A 16 6.16 -18.93 14.93
C GLY A 16 6.63 -17.50 15.24
N GLN A 17 7.26 -16.83 14.27
CA GLN A 17 7.84 -15.50 14.40
C GLN A 17 7.37 -14.61 13.26
N THR A 18 7.16 -13.33 13.54
CA THR A 18 6.82 -12.30 12.54
C THR A 18 8.09 -11.74 11.91
N GLN A 19 8.01 -11.31 10.65
CA GLN A 19 9.09 -10.58 9.97
C GLN A 19 9.12 -9.11 10.41
N LEU A 20 7.94 -8.53 10.65
CA LEU A 20 7.82 -7.19 11.19
C LEU A 20 8.06 -7.21 12.71
N PRO A 21 8.80 -6.22 13.26
CA PRO A 21 9.01 -6.14 14.69
C PRO A 21 7.70 -5.90 15.45
N LEU A 22 7.29 -6.85 16.28
CA LEU A 22 6.05 -6.77 17.07
C LEU A 22 5.98 -5.49 17.93
N SER A 23 7.12 -5.02 18.45
CA SER A 23 7.21 -3.79 19.22
C SER A 23 6.86 -2.53 18.41
N ARG A 24 7.12 -2.52 17.11
CA ARG A 24 6.76 -1.42 16.21
C ARG A 24 5.28 -1.42 15.90
N VAL A 25 4.71 -2.60 15.62
CA VAL A 25 3.26 -2.74 15.39
C VAL A 25 2.47 -2.31 16.63
N LYS A 26 2.86 -2.76 17.83
CA LYS A 26 2.23 -2.33 19.09
C LYS A 26 2.28 -0.83 19.30
N LYS A 27 3.41 -0.18 18.97
CA LYS A 27 3.54 1.28 19.08
C LYS A 27 2.58 2.01 18.14
N ILE A 28 2.41 1.51 16.91
CA ILE A 28 1.46 2.08 15.93
C ILE A 28 0.02 1.91 16.43
N VAL A 29 -0.34 0.70 16.90
CA VAL A 29 -1.68 0.44 17.46
C VAL A 29 -1.98 1.36 18.65
N ALA A 30 -1.00 1.64 19.51
CA ALA A 30 -1.16 2.54 20.64
C ALA A 30 -1.20 4.05 20.28
N GLN A 31 -1.07 4.42 19.00
CA GLN A 31 -1.33 5.81 18.57
C GLN A 31 -2.83 6.08 18.39
N ASP A 32 -3.64 5.04 18.33
CA ASP A 32 -5.09 5.16 18.25
C ASP A 32 -5.66 5.38 19.66
N GLU A 33 -6.23 6.56 19.89
CA GLU A 33 -6.78 6.97 21.20
C GLU A 33 -8.00 6.12 21.60
N ASP A 34 -8.69 5.51 20.64
CA ASP A 34 -9.85 4.65 20.88
C ASP A 34 -9.45 3.23 21.32
N ILE A 35 -8.17 2.87 21.19
CA ILE A 35 -7.65 1.55 21.57
C ILE A 35 -7.05 1.59 22.98
N SER A 36 -7.82 1.15 23.97
CA SER A 36 -7.38 1.10 25.37
C SER A 36 -6.32 0.02 25.65
N ILE A 37 -6.55 -1.23 25.21
CA ILE A 37 -5.65 -2.36 25.46
C ILE A 37 -5.61 -3.27 24.23
N CYS A 38 -4.42 -3.49 23.68
CA CYS A 38 -4.16 -4.50 22.66
C CYS A 38 -3.36 -5.67 23.27
N SER A 39 -3.95 -6.87 23.28
CA SER A 39 -3.27 -8.07 23.81
C SER A 39 -2.08 -8.48 22.94
N ASN A 40 -1.13 -9.24 23.52
CA ASN A 40 0.01 -9.77 22.76
C ASN A 40 -0.42 -10.64 21.57
N ASN A 41 -1.47 -11.45 21.75
CA ASN A 41 -1.97 -12.33 20.70
C ASN A 41 -2.65 -11.52 19.58
N ALA A 42 -3.42 -10.48 19.92
CA ALA A 42 -4.01 -9.58 18.94
C ALA A 42 -2.92 -8.85 18.14
N ALA A 43 -1.92 -8.28 18.82
CA ALA A 43 -0.80 -7.62 18.17
C ALA A 43 -0.03 -8.56 17.22
N PHE A 44 0.14 -9.83 17.60
CA PHE A 44 0.78 -10.84 16.75
C PHE A 44 -0.02 -11.10 15.46
N VAL A 45 -1.34 -11.31 15.58
CA VAL A 45 -2.22 -11.52 14.41
C VAL A 45 -2.25 -10.28 13.52
N ILE A 46 -2.35 -9.07 14.09
CA ILE A 46 -2.27 -7.81 13.35
C ILE A 46 -0.95 -7.72 12.58
N THR A 47 0.16 -8.13 13.19
CA THR A 47 1.48 -8.11 12.54
C THR A 47 1.50 -9.04 11.33
N LEU A 48 0.99 -10.27 11.46
CA LEU A 48 0.88 -11.22 10.34
C LEU A 48 -0.04 -10.69 9.23
N ALA A 49 -1.19 -10.14 9.60
CA ALA A 49 -2.13 -9.54 8.66
C ALA A 49 -1.47 -8.37 7.89
N THR A 50 -0.67 -7.55 8.58
CA THR A 50 0.07 -6.44 7.97
C THR A 50 1.11 -6.94 6.97
N GLU A 51 1.83 -8.03 7.29
CA GLU A 51 2.78 -8.66 6.36
C GLU A 51 2.09 -9.18 5.09
N MET A 52 0.96 -9.87 5.25
CA MET A 52 0.16 -10.36 4.13
C MET A 52 -0.42 -9.20 3.31
N PHE A 53 -0.86 -8.14 3.97
CA PHE A 53 -1.39 -6.94 3.33
C PHE A 53 -0.35 -6.24 2.44
N ILE A 54 0.90 -6.09 2.91
CA ILE A 54 1.97 -5.48 2.11
C ILE A 54 2.25 -6.30 0.85
N GLN A 55 2.26 -7.64 0.96
CA GLN A 55 2.43 -8.53 -0.19
C GLN A 55 1.26 -8.37 -1.18
N TYR A 56 0.03 -8.39 -0.66
CA TYR A 56 -1.19 -8.22 -1.44
C TYR A 56 -1.20 -6.88 -2.20
N LEU A 57 -0.89 -5.77 -1.53
CA LEU A 57 -0.84 -4.45 -2.15
C LEU A 57 0.22 -4.38 -3.26
N ALA A 58 1.39 -4.99 -3.04
CA ALA A 58 2.45 -5.05 -4.04
C ALA A 58 2.06 -5.90 -5.26
N GLU A 59 1.39 -7.04 -5.04
CA GLU A 59 0.88 -7.90 -6.11
C GLU A 59 -0.19 -7.18 -6.95
N GLU A 60 -1.13 -6.48 -6.32
CA GLU A 60 -2.15 -5.70 -7.02
C GLU A 60 -1.53 -4.55 -7.83
N GLY A 61 -0.54 -3.84 -7.26
CA GLY A 61 0.23 -2.85 -8.01
C GLY A 61 0.96 -3.45 -9.23
N LEU A 62 1.54 -4.64 -9.08
CA LEU A 62 2.18 -5.34 -10.20
C LEU A 62 1.16 -5.79 -11.26
N ASN A 63 -0.03 -6.22 -10.86
CA ASN A 63 -1.11 -6.59 -11.77
C ASN A 63 -1.56 -5.39 -12.60
N MET A 64 -1.67 -4.21 -12.00
CA MET A 64 -1.97 -2.98 -12.73
C MET A 64 -0.86 -2.63 -13.73
N ALA A 65 0.41 -2.75 -13.34
CA ALA A 65 1.56 -2.52 -14.23
C ALA A 65 1.62 -3.50 -15.43
N ARG A 66 1.08 -4.72 -15.27
CA ARG A 66 1.00 -5.74 -16.33
C ARG A 66 -0.19 -5.55 -17.27
N THR A 67 -1.26 -4.90 -16.80
CA THR A 67 -2.47 -4.62 -17.59
C THR A 67 -2.24 -3.52 -18.64
N GLU A 68 -1.17 -2.73 -18.51
CA GLU A 68 -0.81 -1.73 -19.51
C GLU A 68 -0.47 -2.33 -20.88
N ARG A 69 -0.72 -1.55 -21.96
CA ARG A 69 -0.38 -1.94 -23.34
C ARG A 69 1.06 -2.40 -23.52
N LYS A 70 1.99 -1.81 -22.76
CA LYS A 70 3.39 -2.26 -22.68
C LYS A 70 3.65 -2.74 -21.25
N PRO A 71 3.57 -4.05 -20.97
CA PRO A 71 3.65 -4.57 -19.62
C PRO A 71 5.01 -4.25 -19.01
N ARG A 72 4.97 -3.71 -17.79
CA ARG A 72 6.16 -3.36 -17.02
C ARG A 72 6.42 -4.39 -15.94
N ARG A 73 7.69 -4.48 -15.52
CA ARG A 73 8.14 -5.33 -14.40
C ARG A 73 8.48 -4.51 -13.15
N ASN A 74 8.37 -3.19 -13.22
CA ASN A 74 8.54 -2.27 -12.11
C ASN A 74 7.18 -1.65 -11.72
N ILE A 75 6.93 -1.55 -10.43
CA ILE A 75 5.75 -0.88 -9.88
C ILE A 75 6.05 0.62 -9.81
N GLN A 76 5.11 1.44 -10.29
CA GLN A 76 5.12 2.88 -10.17
C GLN A 76 3.96 3.34 -9.28
N TYR A 77 4.04 4.56 -8.74
CA TYR A 77 2.99 5.10 -7.88
C TYR A 77 1.60 5.05 -8.53
N LYS A 78 1.51 5.38 -9.83
CA LYS A 78 0.27 5.34 -10.61
C LYS A 78 -0.38 3.94 -10.61
N ASP A 79 0.41 2.88 -10.48
CA ASP A 79 -0.06 1.50 -10.47
C ASP A 79 -0.75 1.17 -9.13
N LEU A 80 -0.18 1.67 -8.03
CA LEU A 80 -0.80 1.58 -6.71
C LEU A 80 -2.08 2.40 -6.63
N ALA A 81 -2.06 3.65 -7.11
CA ALA A 81 -3.26 4.49 -7.15
C ALA A 81 -4.36 3.89 -8.05
N ALA A 82 -3.98 3.20 -9.14
CA ALA A 82 -4.93 2.45 -9.97
C ALA A 82 -5.47 1.21 -9.25
N ALA A 83 -4.63 0.49 -8.50
CA ALA A 83 -5.04 -0.67 -7.73
C ALA A 83 -6.03 -0.30 -6.63
N VAL A 84 -5.75 0.75 -5.86
CA VAL A 84 -6.63 1.29 -4.83
C VAL A 84 -8.00 1.64 -5.40
N ALA A 85 -8.04 2.40 -6.50
CA ALA A 85 -9.29 2.79 -7.13
C ALA A 85 -10.04 1.65 -7.86
N ALA A 86 -9.42 0.49 -8.02
CA ALA A 86 -10.02 -0.66 -8.71
C ALA A 86 -10.53 -1.74 -7.75
N LYS A 87 -10.13 -1.70 -6.47
CA LYS A 87 -10.36 -2.76 -5.49
C LYS A 87 -11.06 -2.18 -4.26
N GLU A 88 -12.30 -2.59 -4.03
CA GLU A 88 -13.14 -2.11 -2.92
C GLU A 88 -12.49 -2.32 -1.55
N ASN A 89 -11.81 -3.45 -1.34
CA ASN A 89 -11.08 -3.74 -0.10
C ASN A 89 -9.82 -2.86 0.12
N LEU A 90 -9.43 -2.05 -0.87
CA LEU A 90 -8.36 -1.06 -0.77
C LEU A 90 -8.88 0.38 -0.66
N GLU A 91 -10.20 0.60 -0.65
CA GLU A 91 -10.82 1.94 -0.61
C GLU A 91 -10.33 2.79 0.59
N PHE A 92 -10.05 2.16 1.73
CA PHE A 92 -9.51 2.84 2.90
C PHE A 92 -8.16 3.56 2.66
N LEU A 93 -7.49 3.28 1.53
CA LEU A 93 -6.24 3.93 1.12
C LEU A 93 -6.44 5.12 0.18
N GLU A 94 -7.65 5.48 -0.24
CA GLU A 94 -7.88 6.53 -1.24
C GLU A 94 -7.26 7.88 -0.85
N ASP A 95 -7.36 8.25 0.42
CA ASP A 95 -6.79 9.49 0.95
C ASP A 95 -5.26 9.44 1.06
N VAL A 96 -4.69 8.25 1.20
CA VAL A 96 -3.23 8.03 1.38
C VAL A 96 -2.53 7.84 0.03
N ILE A 97 -3.19 7.19 -0.93
CA ILE A 97 -2.67 6.88 -2.26
C ILE A 97 -3.65 7.38 -3.34
N PRO A 98 -3.87 8.71 -3.43
CA PRO A 98 -4.81 9.26 -4.40
C PRO A 98 -4.30 9.15 -5.85
N LYS A 99 -5.23 9.16 -6.80
CA LYS A 99 -4.90 9.36 -8.21
C LYS A 99 -4.36 10.78 -8.40
N THR A 100 -3.10 10.87 -8.80
CA THR A 100 -2.45 12.16 -9.03
C THR A 100 -2.84 12.74 -10.39
N VAL A 101 -3.09 14.05 -10.40
CA VAL A 101 -3.35 14.83 -11.62
C VAL A 101 -2.35 15.99 -11.70
N PRO A 102 -1.75 16.26 -12.87
CA PRO A 102 -0.84 17.39 -13.01
C PRO A 102 -1.55 18.72 -12.71
N PHE A 103 -0.91 19.58 -11.90
CA PHE A 103 -1.47 20.89 -11.51
C PHE A 103 -1.91 21.74 -12.71
N LYS A 104 -1.16 21.70 -13.82
CA LYS A 104 -1.52 22.42 -15.07
C LYS A 104 -2.89 22.00 -15.62
N LYS A 105 -3.26 20.73 -15.49
CA LYS A 105 -4.58 20.24 -15.93
C LYS A 105 -5.68 20.79 -15.03
N ILE A 106 -5.49 20.70 -13.71
CA ILE A 106 -6.44 21.25 -12.74
C ILE A 106 -6.65 22.76 -12.96
N GLN A 107 -5.57 23.51 -13.18
CA GLN A 107 -5.64 24.95 -13.44
C GLN A 107 -6.40 25.26 -14.74
N ALA A 108 -6.17 24.49 -15.80
CA ALA A 108 -6.87 24.67 -17.07
C ALA A 108 -8.37 24.34 -16.95
N GLU A 109 -8.72 23.25 -16.26
CA GLU A 109 -10.11 22.88 -15.98
C GLU A 109 -10.80 23.94 -15.12
N ALA A 110 -10.16 24.42 -14.05
CA ALA A 110 -10.71 25.48 -13.21
C ALA A 110 -10.93 26.80 -13.98
N ALA A 111 -10.00 27.17 -14.87
CA ALA A 111 -10.14 28.33 -15.73
C ALA A 111 -11.29 28.17 -16.74
N ALA A 112 -11.46 26.97 -17.31
CA ALA A 112 -12.56 26.66 -18.22
C ALA A 112 -13.92 26.70 -17.52
N THR A 113 -14.05 26.09 -16.33
CA THR A 113 -15.28 26.14 -15.53
C THR A 113 -15.65 27.57 -15.13
N ARG A 114 -14.66 28.39 -14.77
CA ARG A 114 -14.88 29.81 -14.44
C ARG A 114 -15.33 30.65 -15.65
N ALA A 115 -14.93 30.27 -16.87
CA ALA A 115 -15.34 30.97 -18.08
C ALA A 115 -16.77 30.60 -18.54
N GLN A 116 -17.36 29.55 -17.98
CA GLN A 116 -18.73 29.11 -18.27
C GLN A 116 -19.79 29.63 -17.27
N LEU A 117 -19.33 30.29 -16.19
CA LEU A 117 -20.16 30.99 -15.21
C LEU A 117 -20.24 32.49 -15.54
#